data_AF-A0A352TA03-F1
#
_entry.id   AF-A0A352TA03-F1
#
_cell.length_a   1.000
_cell.length_b   1.000
_cell.length_c   1.000
_cell.angle_alpha   90.00
_cell.angle_beta   90.00
_cell.angle_gamma   90.00
#
_symmetry.space_group_name_H-M   'P 1'
#
loop_
_entity.id
_entity.type
_entity.pdbx_description
1 polymer ?
#
loop_
_entity_poly.entity_id
_entity_poly.type
_entity_poly.pdbx_seq_one_letter_code
_entity_poly.pdbx_strand_id
1 'polypeptide(L)'
;MAALRSHSIKKILCLLCLLTVCASAFSAGKKDTTYQAKPAATRSAAIVYSQQEQLSLALLSDFSKYKFTFDMIMLSALVDAKDGNFTEATRAFIRADGNGVTAFTLGRSDFLKQNISRSTINSIDSAINTANSSANEMLNIQKRLERPYDDFMAAVTSGDFSAAQRAYAQAERYFTQLANLRANIYRAGTNVASLTNQYTSMGTVDTSYLFSLSKLIAGLDGTPGSGLCGVVDQLWDAYAGGMERAVGTLIDEDLKVYASADYEKAKTALTRVNQYIPLAIQIASKKSSLSDSDDLEQQY
;
A
#
# COMPACT_ATOMS: atom_id res chain seq x y z
N MET A 1 35.08 0.51 35.13
CA MET A 1 34.73 0.03 33.77
C MET A 1 33.45 -0.81 33.69
N ALA A 2 33.04 -1.54 34.75
CA ALA A 2 31.78 -2.31 34.75
C ALA A 2 30.49 -1.44 34.75
N ALA A 3 30.51 -0.26 35.40
CA ALA A 3 29.35 0.62 35.49
C ALA A 3 28.99 1.33 34.17
N LEU A 4 29.97 1.64 33.31
CA LEU A 4 29.76 2.24 31.98
C LEU A 4 29.13 1.26 30.98
N ARG A 5 29.40 -0.05 31.12
CA ARG A 5 28.75 -1.10 30.31
C ARG A 5 27.26 -1.27 30.68
N SER A 6 26.92 -1.18 31.97
CA SER A 6 25.54 -1.29 32.49
C SER A 6 24.62 -0.17 31.99
N HIS A 7 25.12 1.06 31.86
CA HIS A 7 24.33 2.21 31.44
C HIS A 7 24.00 2.22 29.94
N SER A 8 24.94 1.80 29.09
CA SER A 8 24.73 1.67 27.64
C SER A 8 23.81 0.50 27.30
N ILE A 9 23.92 -0.62 28.04
CA ILE A 9 23.02 -1.78 27.89
C ILE A 9 21.57 -1.42 28.24
N LYS A 10 21.34 -0.60 29.29
CA LYS A 10 19.98 -0.13 29.63
C LYS A 10 19.37 0.81 28.58
N LYS A 11 20.17 1.68 27.96
CA LYS A 11 19.70 2.55 26.86
C LYS A 11 19.38 1.75 25.59
N ILE A 12 20.20 0.74 25.28
CA ILE A 12 19.99 -0.16 24.15
C ILE A 12 18.77 -1.07 24.40
N LEU A 13 18.56 -1.57 25.62
CA LEU A 13 17.33 -2.28 26.00
C LEU A 13 16.08 -1.40 25.93
N CYS A 14 16.17 -0.11 26.32
CA CYS A 14 15.07 0.84 26.16
C CYS A 14 14.74 1.10 24.68
N LEU A 15 15.76 1.22 23.81
CA LEU A 15 15.56 1.37 22.37
C LEU A 15 15.00 0.08 21.72
N LEU A 16 15.48 -1.09 22.15
CA LEU A 16 14.93 -2.38 21.75
C LEU A 16 13.49 -2.55 22.23
N CYS A 17 13.15 -2.12 23.45
CA CYS A 17 11.77 -2.09 23.95
C CYS A 17 10.89 -1.18 23.08
N LEU A 18 11.36 0.03 22.72
CA LEU A 18 10.64 0.93 21.80
C LEU A 18 10.45 0.33 20.40
N LEU A 19 11.47 -0.36 19.87
CA LEU A 19 11.39 -1.07 18.58
C LEU A 19 10.46 -2.30 18.63
N THR A 20 10.46 -3.05 19.74
CA THR A 20 9.53 -4.18 19.93
C THR A 20 8.09 -3.73 20.19
N VAL A 21 7.86 -2.57 20.80
CA VAL A 21 6.51 -2.00 20.95
C VAL A 21 5.96 -1.56 19.59
N CYS A 22 6.81 -1.06 18.67
CA CYS A 22 6.40 -0.81 17.28
C CYS A 22 6.20 -2.12 16.47
N ALA A 23 7.02 -3.15 16.70
CA ALA A 23 6.89 -4.43 15.98
C ALA A 23 5.72 -5.30 16.48
N SER A 24 5.32 -5.19 17.75
CA SER A 24 4.20 -5.94 18.33
C SER A 24 2.83 -5.34 18.02
N ALA A 25 2.75 -4.12 17.49
CA ALA A 25 1.51 -3.55 16.98
C ALA A 25 1.09 -4.10 15.60
N PHE A 26 1.95 -4.87 14.91
CA PHE A 26 1.63 -5.36 13.55
C PHE A 26 2.04 -6.82 13.26
N SER A 27 2.60 -7.54 14.22
CA SER A 27 2.88 -8.98 14.09
C SER A 27 1.63 -9.83 14.36
N ALA A 28 0.63 -9.70 13.49
CA ALA A 28 -0.42 -10.70 13.31
C ALA A 28 -0.62 -10.99 11.81
N GLY A 29 0.46 -11.37 11.13
CA GLY A 29 0.45 -11.78 9.72
C GLY A 29 1.68 -12.64 9.43
N LYS A 30 1.46 -13.83 8.89
CA LYS A 30 2.43 -14.94 8.79
C LYS A 30 3.74 -14.55 8.08
N LYS A 31 4.83 -15.17 8.54
CA LYS A 31 6.14 -15.21 7.89
C LYS A 31 6.00 -15.85 6.50
N ASP A 32 6.23 -15.09 5.44
CA ASP A 32 6.69 -15.62 4.16
C ASP A 32 8.03 -14.99 3.80
N THR A 33 9.08 -15.79 3.94
CA THR A 33 10.48 -15.44 3.68
C THR A 33 10.86 -15.91 2.29
N THR A 34 10.56 -15.12 1.26
CA THR A 34 11.35 -14.94 0.01
C THR A 34 10.53 -14.14 -1.00
N TYR A 35 10.85 -12.85 -1.18
CA TYR A 35 10.37 -12.12 -2.35
C TYR A 35 11.32 -12.43 -3.51
N GLN A 36 10.88 -13.31 -4.41
CA GLN A 36 11.47 -13.49 -5.74
C GLN A 36 10.42 -13.00 -6.73
N ALA A 37 10.74 -11.95 -7.51
CA ALA A 37 9.88 -11.48 -8.58
C ALA A 37 9.61 -12.64 -9.56
N LYS A 38 8.38 -13.15 -9.57
CA LYS A 38 7.99 -14.26 -10.43
C LYS A 38 7.61 -13.70 -11.82
N PRO A 39 8.08 -14.28 -12.93
CA PRO A 39 7.70 -13.82 -14.25
C PRO A 39 6.20 -14.00 -14.48
N ALA A 40 5.59 -13.03 -15.17
CA ALA A 40 4.16 -12.96 -15.46
C ALA A 40 3.65 -14.28 -16.08
N ALA A 41 2.94 -15.07 -15.28
CA ALA A 41 2.30 -16.29 -15.74
C ALA A 41 1.04 -15.93 -16.52
N THR A 42 0.97 -16.37 -17.77
CA THR A 42 -0.25 -16.39 -18.57
C THR A 42 -1.27 -17.27 -17.84
N ARG A 43 -2.28 -16.69 -17.17
CA ARG A 43 -3.24 -17.48 -16.36
C ARG A 43 -4.51 -17.79 -17.15
N SER A 44 -4.67 -19.07 -17.49
CA SER A 44 -5.94 -19.71 -17.85
C SER A 44 -6.80 -19.93 -16.59
N ALA A 45 -8.12 -19.96 -16.80
CA ALA A 45 -9.18 -19.96 -15.80
C ALA A 45 -9.05 -21.02 -14.68
N ALA A 46 -9.23 -20.55 -13.43
CA ALA A 46 -9.55 -21.24 -12.17
C ALA A 46 -8.59 -20.80 -11.05
N ILE A 47 -8.79 -19.59 -10.52
CA ILE A 47 -8.14 -19.13 -9.28
C ILE A 47 -9.00 -19.63 -8.11
N VAL A 48 -8.45 -20.50 -7.27
CA VAL A 48 -9.08 -20.94 -6.01
C VAL A 48 -8.68 -19.93 -4.93
N TYR A 49 -9.61 -19.06 -4.54
CA TYR A 49 -9.41 -18.02 -3.53
C TYR A 49 -9.44 -18.60 -2.11
N SER A 50 -8.75 -17.97 -1.15
CA SER A 50 -8.82 -18.38 0.26
C SER A 50 -10.22 -18.14 0.84
N GLN A 51 -10.61 -18.91 1.87
CA GLN A 51 -11.93 -18.81 2.49
C GLN A 51 -12.20 -17.41 3.08
N GLN A 52 -11.17 -16.70 3.52
CA GLN A 52 -11.26 -15.36 4.07
C GLN A 52 -11.46 -14.30 2.97
N GLU A 53 -10.88 -14.50 1.79
CA GLU A 53 -11.13 -13.68 0.59
C GLU A 53 -12.53 -13.93 0.01
N GLN A 54 -13.01 -15.18 0.09
CA GLN A 54 -14.39 -15.53 -0.26
C GLN A 54 -15.40 -14.92 0.73
N LEU A 55 -15.05 -14.80 2.01
CA LEU A 55 -15.90 -14.19 3.04
C LEU A 55 -15.97 -12.67 2.94
N SER A 56 -14.88 -11.98 2.56
CA SER A 56 -14.93 -10.54 2.25
C SER A 56 -15.73 -10.23 0.98
N LEU A 57 -15.78 -11.15 0.02
CA LEU A 57 -16.67 -11.08 -1.15
C LEU A 57 -18.16 -11.33 -0.81
N ALA A 58 -18.43 -12.14 0.21
CA ALA A 58 -19.79 -12.44 0.67
C ALA A 58 -20.46 -11.24 1.37
N LEU A 59 -19.68 -10.28 1.88
CA LEU A 59 -20.15 -9.01 2.46
C LEU A 59 -20.61 -7.98 1.40
N LEU A 60 -20.51 -8.28 0.11
CA LEU A 60 -20.88 -7.38 -1.00
C LEU A 60 -22.38 -7.39 -1.32
N SER A 61 -23.24 -7.68 -0.34
CA SER A 61 -24.67 -8.04 -0.50
C SER A 61 -25.56 -6.94 -1.07
N ASP A 62 -25.09 -5.70 -1.20
CA ASP A 62 -25.93 -4.56 -1.57
C ASP A 62 -25.84 -4.16 -3.05
N PHE A 63 -24.88 -4.71 -3.80
CA PHE A 63 -24.75 -4.44 -5.24
C PHE A 63 -25.33 -5.61 -6.04
N SER A 64 -26.64 -5.61 -6.32
CA SER A 64 -27.28 -6.70 -7.07
C SER A 64 -26.96 -6.65 -8.58
N LYS A 65 -26.77 -5.45 -9.12
CA LYS A 65 -26.59 -5.21 -10.55
C LYS A 65 -25.10 -5.05 -10.86
N TYR A 66 -24.52 -5.93 -11.67
CA TYR A 66 -23.07 -6.03 -11.97
C TYR A 66 -22.17 -6.58 -10.85
N LYS A 67 -22.75 -7.20 -9.81
CA LYS A 67 -22.03 -7.82 -8.68
C LYS A 67 -20.81 -8.62 -9.12
N PHE A 68 -21.04 -9.60 -10.00
CA PHE A 68 -20.00 -10.52 -10.44
C PHE A 68 -18.80 -9.79 -11.05
N THR A 69 -19.04 -8.79 -11.91
CA THR A 69 -17.97 -8.03 -12.56
C THR A 69 -17.21 -7.18 -11.55
N PHE A 70 -17.91 -6.50 -10.63
CA PHE A 70 -17.28 -5.73 -9.56
C PHE A 70 -16.39 -6.62 -8.67
N ASP A 71 -16.95 -7.73 -8.18
CA ASP A 71 -16.27 -8.72 -7.33
C ASP A 71 -14.98 -9.21 -8.01
N MET A 72 -15.07 -9.60 -9.29
CA MET A 72 -13.94 -10.09 -10.06
C MET A 72 -12.83 -9.05 -10.23
N ILE A 73 -13.17 -7.79 -10.50
CA ILE A 73 -12.18 -6.71 -10.64
C ILE A 73 -11.47 -6.48 -9.30
N MET A 74 -12.24 -6.30 -8.22
CA MET A 74 -11.69 -6.03 -6.89
C MET A 74 -10.78 -7.15 -6.41
N LEU A 75 -11.21 -8.40 -6.60
CA LEU A 75 -10.47 -9.57 -6.17
C LEU A 75 -9.22 -9.80 -7.01
N SER A 76 -9.31 -9.66 -8.33
CA SER A 76 -8.14 -9.83 -9.21
C SER A 76 -7.09 -8.78 -8.89
N ALA A 77 -7.50 -7.52 -8.72
CA ALA A 77 -6.58 -6.45 -8.34
C ALA A 77 -5.94 -6.69 -6.97
N LEU A 78 -6.73 -7.13 -5.98
CA LEU A 78 -6.23 -7.45 -4.63
C LEU A 78 -5.18 -8.57 -4.67
N VAL A 79 -5.47 -9.66 -5.40
CA VAL A 79 -4.55 -10.79 -5.53
C VAL A 79 -3.28 -10.38 -6.28
N ASP A 80 -3.42 -9.67 -7.40
CA ASP A 80 -2.27 -9.19 -8.16
C ASP A 80 -1.39 -8.27 -7.33
N ALA A 81 -1.97 -7.35 -6.55
CA ALA A 81 -1.20 -6.47 -5.68
C ALA A 81 -0.47 -7.26 -4.58
N LYS A 82 -1.12 -8.27 -3.98
CA LYS A 82 -0.50 -9.11 -2.94
C LYS A 82 0.66 -9.94 -3.50
N ASP A 83 0.52 -10.39 -4.75
CA ASP A 83 1.55 -11.12 -5.48
C ASP A 83 2.68 -10.21 -6.00
N GLY A 84 2.61 -8.89 -5.76
CA GLY A 84 3.59 -7.90 -6.24
C GLY A 84 3.40 -7.47 -7.71
N ASN A 85 2.34 -7.92 -8.36
CA ASN A 85 1.97 -7.58 -9.74
C ASN A 85 1.21 -6.25 -9.81
N PHE A 86 1.76 -5.19 -9.22
CA PHE A 86 1.09 -3.88 -9.09
C PHE A 86 0.64 -3.29 -10.42
N THR A 87 1.37 -3.55 -11.50
CA THR A 87 0.99 -3.09 -12.83
C THR A 87 -0.32 -3.72 -13.32
N GLU A 88 -0.51 -5.03 -13.13
CA GLU A 88 -1.77 -5.69 -13.52
C GLU A 88 -2.89 -5.33 -12.56
N ALA A 89 -2.61 -5.25 -11.26
CA ALA A 89 -3.57 -4.77 -10.26
C ALA A 89 -4.13 -3.38 -10.59
N THR A 90 -3.26 -2.47 -11.03
CA THR A 90 -3.66 -1.12 -11.46
C THR A 90 -4.48 -1.15 -12.74
N ARG A 91 -4.05 -1.96 -13.72
CA ARG A 91 -4.71 -2.08 -15.02
C ARG A 91 -6.11 -2.65 -14.90
N ALA A 92 -6.39 -3.48 -13.90
CA ALA A 92 -7.73 -3.98 -13.62
C ALA A 92 -8.77 -2.86 -13.48
N PHE A 93 -8.37 -1.66 -13.04
CA PHE A 93 -9.27 -0.52 -12.89
C PHE A 93 -9.40 0.35 -14.14
N ILE A 94 -8.28 0.62 -14.81
CA ILE A 94 -8.22 1.64 -15.87
C ILE A 94 -8.28 1.09 -17.30
N ARG A 95 -8.07 -0.22 -17.47
CA ARG A 95 -8.12 -0.84 -18.80
C ARG A 95 -9.57 -0.94 -19.25
N ALA A 96 -9.84 -0.43 -20.44
CA ALA A 96 -11.12 -0.64 -21.08
C ALA A 96 -11.26 -2.09 -21.57
N ASP A 97 -12.46 -2.64 -21.44
CA ASP A 97 -12.86 -3.87 -22.11
C ASP A 97 -13.02 -3.66 -23.63
N GLY A 98 -13.42 -4.71 -24.35
CA GLY A 98 -13.63 -4.65 -25.81
C GLY A 98 -14.69 -3.64 -26.28
N ASN A 99 -15.47 -3.07 -25.35
CA ASN A 99 -16.53 -2.08 -25.61
C ASN A 99 -16.19 -0.68 -25.10
N GLY A 100 -14.94 -0.46 -24.62
CA GLY A 100 -14.54 0.85 -24.08
C GLY A 100 -14.94 1.08 -22.62
N VAL A 101 -15.48 0.07 -21.92
CA VAL A 101 -15.90 0.17 -20.52
C VAL A 101 -14.73 -0.13 -19.59
N THR A 102 -14.42 0.78 -18.69
CA THR A 102 -13.45 0.55 -17.61
C THR A 102 -14.17 0.14 -16.34
N ALA A 103 -13.45 -0.30 -15.31
CA ALA A 103 -14.05 -0.55 -14.00
C ALA A 103 -14.84 0.67 -13.50
N PHE A 104 -14.29 1.87 -13.68
CA PHE A 104 -14.90 3.12 -13.23
C PHE A 104 -16.14 3.56 -14.04
N THR A 105 -16.43 2.94 -15.18
CA THR A 105 -17.63 3.25 -15.98
C THR A 105 -18.66 2.11 -15.98
N LEU A 106 -18.41 1.04 -15.23
CA LEU A 106 -19.31 -0.10 -15.08
C LEU A 106 -20.67 0.34 -14.49
N GLY A 107 -21.75 0.21 -15.26
CA GLY A 107 -23.10 0.60 -14.83
C GLY A 107 -23.42 2.10 -14.97
N ARG A 108 -22.48 2.90 -15.45
CA ARG A 108 -22.65 4.35 -15.64
C ARG A 108 -23.80 4.70 -16.58
N SER A 109 -23.96 3.97 -17.67
CA SER A 109 -24.98 4.24 -18.70
C SER A 109 -26.41 4.15 -18.13
N ASP A 110 -26.66 3.22 -17.21
CA ASP A 110 -27.95 3.07 -16.54
C ASP A 110 -28.19 4.16 -15.50
N PHE A 111 -27.15 4.57 -14.78
CA PHE A 111 -27.21 5.71 -13.87
C PHE A 111 -27.60 7.00 -14.59
N LEU A 112 -27.01 7.27 -15.76
CA LEU A 112 -27.28 8.49 -16.52
C LEU A 112 -28.70 8.58 -17.09
N LYS A 113 -29.44 7.46 -17.21
CA LYS A 113 -30.85 7.47 -17.65
C LYS A 113 -31.82 8.02 -16.59
N GLN A 114 -31.36 8.23 -15.36
CA GLN A 114 -32.20 8.60 -14.22
C GLN A 114 -32.31 10.12 -14.00
N ASN A 115 -32.20 10.93 -15.07
CA ASN A 115 -32.29 12.40 -15.03
C ASN A 115 -31.37 13.07 -14.00
N ILE A 116 -30.12 12.60 -13.92
CA ILE A 116 -29.11 13.11 -13.01
C ILE A 116 -28.67 14.51 -13.40
N SER A 117 -28.48 15.39 -12.40
CA SER A 117 -28.06 16.77 -12.64
C SER A 117 -26.67 16.84 -13.31
N ARG A 118 -26.45 17.86 -14.15
CA ARG A 118 -25.14 18.06 -14.81
C ARG A 118 -24.02 18.30 -13.81
N SER A 119 -24.30 18.97 -12.68
CA SER A 119 -23.33 19.19 -11.62
C SER A 119 -22.84 17.87 -11.02
N THR A 120 -23.75 16.95 -10.69
CA THR A 120 -23.40 15.60 -10.20
C THR A 120 -22.56 14.84 -11.23
N ILE A 121 -22.94 14.88 -12.51
CA ILE A 121 -22.18 14.22 -13.58
C ILE A 121 -20.74 14.77 -13.64
N ASN A 122 -20.58 16.08 -13.59
CA ASN A 122 -19.26 16.72 -13.61
C ASN A 122 -18.40 16.30 -12.39
N SER A 123 -19.01 16.16 -11.20
CA SER A 123 -18.30 15.68 -10.00
C SER A 123 -17.83 14.23 -10.15
N ILE A 124 -18.67 13.36 -10.72
CA ILE A 124 -18.31 11.97 -11.04
C ILE A 124 -17.16 11.93 -12.06
N ASP A 125 -17.25 12.73 -13.12
CA ASP A 125 -16.19 12.83 -14.13
C ASP A 125 -14.86 13.32 -13.54
N SER A 126 -14.91 14.31 -12.65
CA SER A 126 -13.73 14.76 -11.93
C SER A 126 -13.10 13.63 -11.11
N ALA A 127 -13.90 12.86 -10.36
CA ALA A 127 -13.40 11.76 -9.56
C ALA A 127 -12.75 10.66 -10.43
N ILE A 128 -13.38 10.29 -11.54
CA ILE A 128 -12.84 9.31 -12.50
C ILE A 128 -11.54 9.81 -13.12
N ASN A 129 -11.48 11.09 -13.52
CA ASN A 129 -10.27 11.66 -14.10
C ASN A 129 -9.12 11.68 -13.09
N THR A 130 -9.39 12.02 -11.83
CA THR A 130 -8.40 11.95 -10.74
C THR A 130 -7.93 10.51 -10.50
N ALA A 131 -8.83 9.53 -10.48
CA ALA A 131 -8.47 8.13 -10.29
C ALA A 131 -7.62 7.61 -11.46
N ASN A 132 -8.01 7.91 -12.71
CA ASN A 132 -7.27 7.51 -13.91
C ASN A 132 -5.88 8.16 -13.99
N SER A 133 -5.77 9.46 -13.71
CA SER A 133 -4.47 10.15 -13.74
C SER A 133 -3.56 9.60 -12.65
N SER A 134 -4.10 9.34 -11.45
CA SER A 134 -3.35 8.79 -10.32
C SER A 134 -2.89 7.36 -10.59
N ALA A 135 -3.73 6.52 -11.19
CA ALA A 135 -3.35 5.16 -11.59
C ALA A 135 -2.20 5.16 -12.61
N ASN A 136 -2.25 6.03 -13.61
CA ASN A 136 -1.17 6.16 -14.59
C ASN A 136 0.13 6.66 -13.95
N GLU A 137 0.04 7.64 -13.05
CA GLU A 137 1.22 8.16 -12.35
C GLU A 137 1.81 7.12 -11.41
N MET A 138 0.98 6.31 -10.74
CA MET A 138 1.46 5.20 -9.92
C MET A 138 2.29 4.19 -10.74
N LEU A 139 1.86 3.85 -11.97
CA LEU A 139 2.63 2.98 -12.86
C LEU A 139 3.99 3.59 -13.25
N ASN A 140 4.05 4.91 -13.41
CA ASN A 140 5.31 5.61 -13.68
C ASN A 140 6.22 5.63 -12.44
N ILE A 141 5.65 5.87 -11.26
CA ILE A 141 6.39 5.87 -10.00
C ILE A 141 6.96 4.47 -9.73
N GLN A 142 6.16 3.41 -9.88
CA GLN A 142 6.61 2.02 -9.70
C GLN A 142 7.92 1.76 -10.46
N LYS A 143 7.92 2.02 -11.78
CA LYS A 143 9.10 1.82 -12.64
C LYS A 143 10.31 2.64 -12.19
N ARG A 144 10.09 3.86 -11.69
CA ARG A 144 11.16 4.76 -11.27
C ARG A 144 11.70 4.44 -9.88
N LEU A 145 10.92 3.74 -9.07
CA LEU A 145 11.26 3.30 -7.72
C LEU A 145 12.08 2.00 -7.71
N GLU A 146 11.97 1.16 -8.74
CA GLU A 146 12.71 -0.11 -8.86
C GLU A 146 14.22 0.08 -8.65
N ARG A 147 14.85 0.96 -9.43
CA ARG A 147 16.30 1.18 -9.35
C ARG A 147 16.78 1.66 -7.97
N PRO A 148 16.26 2.76 -7.38
CA PRO A 148 16.72 3.20 -6.06
C PRO A 148 16.38 2.19 -4.96
N TYR A 149 15.36 1.36 -5.15
CA TYR A 149 15.10 0.24 -4.26
C TYR A 149 16.17 -0.85 -4.36
N ASP A 150 16.50 -1.32 -5.56
CA ASP A 150 17.54 -2.34 -5.75
C ASP A 150 18.91 -1.85 -5.27
N ASP A 151 19.27 -0.60 -5.58
CA ASP A 151 20.50 0.05 -5.11
C ASP A 151 20.55 0.10 -3.58
N PHE A 152 19.42 0.39 -2.92
CA PHE A 152 19.31 0.39 -1.47
C PHE A 152 19.50 -1.02 -0.89
N MET A 153 18.79 -2.01 -1.43
CA MET A 153 18.86 -3.40 -0.95
C MET A 153 20.28 -3.96 -1.09
N ALA A 154 20.95 -3.68 -2.20
CA ALA A 154 22.34 -4.05 -2.42
C ALA A 154 23.28 -3.38 -1.40
N ALA A 155 23.12 -2.08 -1.18
CA ALA A 155 23.95 -1.32 -0.24
C ALA A 155 23.76 -1.75 1.22
N VAL A 156 22.53 -2.08 1.64
CA VAL A 156 22.26 -2.66 2.96
C VAL A 156 22.94 -4.02 3.07
N THR A 157 22.79 -4.89 2.06
CA THR A 157 23.41 -6.23 2.06
C THR A 157 24.94 -6.17 2.16
N SER A 158 25.57 -5.17 1.52
CA SER A 158 27.02 -4.97 1.61
C SER A 158 27.48 -4.16 2.84
N GLY A 159 26.56 -3.68 3.67
CA GLY A 159 26.85 -2.81 4.82
C GLY A 159 27.40 -1.43 4.44
N ASP A 160 27.18 -0.96 3.20
CA ASP A 160 27.58 0.38 2.77
C ASP A 160 26.49 1.39 3.13
N PHE A 161 26.62 1.96 4.34
CA PHE A 161 25.67 2.94 4.86
C PHE A 161 25.56 4.18 3.95
N SER A 162 26.68 4.65 3.38
CA SER A 162 26.68 5.86 2.57
C SER A 162 25.94 5.64 1.24
N ALA A 163 26.10 4.48 0.62
CA ALA A 163 25.32 4.09 -0.55
C ALA A 163 23.84 3.90 -0.21
N ALA A 164 23.53 3.22 0.90
CA ALA A 164 22.16 2.98 1.35
C ALA A 164 21.43 4.31 1.59
N GLN A 165 22.06 5.27 2.26
CA GLN A 165 21.47 6.59 2.52
C GLN A 165 21.17 7.36 1.22
N ARG A 166 22.09 7.33 0.24
CA ARG A 166 21.87 7.99 -1.07
C ARG A 166 20.76 7.32 -1.87
N ALA A 167 20.67 6.00 -1.84
CA ALA A 167 19.61 5.25 -2.52
C ALA A 167 18.24 5.53 -1.87
N TYR A 168 18.19 5.54 -0.53
CA TYR A 168 16.97 5.88 0.20
C TYR A 168 16.48 7.29 -0.10
N ALA A 169 17.37 8.30 -0.12
CA ALA A 169 16.98 9.68 -0.44
C ALA A 169 16.37 9.83 -1.85
N GLN A 170 16.72 8.95 -2.78
CA GLN A 170 16.08 8.89 -4.10
C GLN A 170 14.70 8.22 -4.04
N ALA A 171 14.58 7.11 -3.31
CA ALA A 171 13.32 6.40 -3.09
C ALA A 171 12.28 7.24 -2.32
N GLU A 172 12.72 8.01 -1.30
CA GLU A 172 11.87 8.84 -0.45
C GLU A 172 11.02 9.86 -1.23
N ARG A 173 11.56 10.36 -2.34
CA ARG A 173 10.83 11.29 -3.23
C ARG A 173 9.63 10.60 -3.88
N TYR A 174 9.78 9.35 -4.26
CA TYR A 174 8.71 8.54 -4.86
C TYR A 174 7.67 8.11 -3.82
N PHE A 175 8.11 7.79 -2.61
CA PHE A 175 7.18 7.61 -1.48
C PHE A 175 6.36 8.89 -1.27
N THR A 176 6.97 10.07 -1.21
CA THR A 176 6.20 11.32 -1.08
C THR A 176 5.16 11.51 -2.21
N GLN A 177 5.49 11.12 -3.45
CA GLN A 177 4.55 11.16 -4.57
C GLN A 177 3.41 10.15 -4.42
N LEU A 178 3.70 8.91 -3.99
CA LEU A 178 2.68 7.90 -3.73
C LEU A 178 1.69 8.33 -2.64
N ALA A 179 2.14 9.07 -1.62
CA ALA A 179 1.27 9.54 -0.54
C ALA A 179 0.28 10.57 -1.05
N ASN A 180 0.76 11.49 -1.89
CA ASN A 180 -0.10 12.47 -2.56
C ASN A 180 -1.10 11.80 -3.51
N LEU A 181 -0.67 10.76 -4.25
CA LEU A 181 -1.57 9.98 -5.10
C LEU A 181 -2.66 9.29 -4.28
N ARG A 182 -2.26 8.61 -3.19
CA ARG A 182 -3.20 7.94 -2.28
C ARG A 182 -4.26 8.91 -1.76
N ALA A 183 -3.86 10.07 -1.23
CA ALA A 183 -4.79 11.08 -0.72
C ALA A 183 -5.74 11.60 -1.82
N ASN A 184 -5.24 11.81 -3.04
CA ASN A 184 -6.08 12.23 -4.17
C ASN A 184 -7.10 11.15 -4.58
N ILE A 185 -6.67 9.88 -4.62
CA ILE A 185 -7.53 8.72 -4.92
C ILE A 185 -8.60 8.60 -3.84
N TYR A 186 -8.20 8.61 -2.57
CA TYR A 186 -9.12 8.49 -1.44
C TYR A 186 -10.18 9.60 -1.46
N ARG A 187 -9.76 10.86 -1.59
CA ARG A 187 -10.69 12.00 -1.73
C ARG A 187 -11.63 11.87 -2.93
N ALA A 188 -11.16 11.34 -4.05
CA ALA A 188 -12.03 11.08 -5.20
C ALA A 188 -13.10 10.03 -4.88
N GLY A 189 -12.73 8.96 -4.17
CA GLY A 189 -13.66 7.93 -3.74
C GLY A 189 -14.67 8.43 -2.69
N THR A 190 -14.22 9.19 -1.69
CA THR A 190 -15.10 9.77 -0.66
C THR A 190 -16.07 10.81 -1.24
N ASN A 191 -15.64 11.61 -2.21
CA ASN A 191 -16.54 12.50 -2.96
C ASN A 191 -17.68 11.72 -3.64
N VAL A 192 -17.39 10.57 -4.24
CA VAL A 192 -18.43 9.71 -4.84
C VAL A 192 -19.30 9.05 -3.77
N ALA A 193 -18.73 8.64 -2.63
CA ALA A 193 -19.50 8.12 -1.50
C ALA A 193 -20.50 9.15 -0.95
N SER A 194 -20.09 10.41 -0.83
CA SER A 194 -20.98 11.52 -0.42
C SER A 194 -22.15 11.71 -1.39
N LEU A 195 -21.91 11.62 -2.70
CA LEU A 195 -22.98 11.62 -3.70
C LEU A 195 -23.90 10.40 -3.54
N THR A 196 -23.35 9.22 -3.27
CA THR A 196 -24.12 8.00 -3.01
C THR A 196 -25.10 8.23 -1.85
N ASN A 197 -24.60 8.74 -0.71
CA ASN A 197 -25.43 9.03 0.46
C ASN A 197 -26.53 10.06 0.17
N GLN A 198 -26.18 11.12 -0.57
CA GLN A 198 -27.14 12.15 -0.99
C GLN A 198 -28.30 11.51 -1.79
N TYR A 199 -28.01 10.76 -2.85
CA TYR A 199 -29.05 10.18 -3.70
C TYR A 199 -29.83 9.04 -3.01
N THR A 200 -29.18 8.25 -2.16
CA THR A 200 -29.85 7.24 -1.35
C THR A 200 -30.87 7.88 -0.40
N SER A 201 -30.54 9.01 0.22
CA SER A 201 -31.47 9.75 1.10
C SER A 201 -32.71 10.29 0.38
N MET A 202 -32.60 10.55 -0.93
CA MET A 202 -33.70 11.01 -1.76
C MET A 202 -34.64 9.87 -2.20
N GLY A 203 -34.16 8.62 -2.18
CA GLY A 203 -34.96 7.40 -2.45
C GLY A 203 -35.45 7.22 -3.89
N THR A 204 -35.03 8.07 -4.83
CA THR A 204 -35.56 8.12 -6.21
C THR A 204 -34.58 7.65 -7.28
N VAL A 205 -33.33 7.38 -6.90
CA VAL A 205 -32.24 7.04 -7.82
C VAL A 205 -31.58 5.74 -7.37
N ASP A 206 -31.39 4.81 -8.31
CA ASP A 206 -30.53 3.65 -8.13
C ASP A 206 -29.06 4.11 -8.04
N THR A 207 -28.51 4.05 -6.83
CA THR A 207 -27.16 4.50 -6.48
C THR A 207 -26.10 3.41 -6.63
N SER A 208 -26.45 2.24 -7.14
CA SER A 208 -25.55 1.09 -7.30
C SER A 208 -24.24 1.48 -8.00
N TYR A 209 -24.32 2.28 -9.08
CA TYR A 209 -23.14 2.77 -9.80
C TYR A 209 -22.22 3.63 -8.92
N LEU A 210 -22.78 4.59 -8.17
CA LEU A 210 -21.99 5.48 -7.31
C LEU A 210 -21.33 4.70 -6.18
N PHE A 211 -22.08 3.78 -5.57
CA PHE A 211 -21.55 2.88 -4.55
C PHE A 211 -20.34 2.10 -5.10
N SER A 212 -20.50 1.41 -6.23
CA SER A 212 -19.41 0.63 -6.83
C SER A 212 -18.23 1.47 -7.27
N LEU A 213 -18.47 2.63 -7.88
CA LEU A 213 -17.40 3.56 -8.25
C LEU A 213 -16.61 4.01 -7.01
N SER A 214 -17.29 4.37 -5.92
CA SER A 214 -16.62 4.78 -4.68
C SER A 214 -15.70 3.67 -4.14
N LYS A 215 -16.17 2.41 -4.16
CA LYS A 215 -15.42 1.26 -3.63
C LYS A 215 -14.30 0.80 -4.57
N LEU A 216 -14.47 0.91 -5.90
CA LEU A 216 -13.39 0.68 -6.86
C LEU A 216 -12.24 1.68 -6.68
N ILE A 217 -12.55 2.94 -6.32
CA ILE A 217 -11.55 3.99 -6.11
C ILE A 217 -10.91 3.86 -4.72
N ALA A 218 -11.71 3.95 -3.64
CA ALA A 218 -11.22 4.05 -2.27
C ALA A 218 -10.95 2.68 -1.60
N GLY A 219 -11.55 1.60 -2.08
CA GLY A 219 -11.51 0.29 -1.41
C GLY A 219 -12.77 -0.02 -0.61
N LEU A 220 -12.85 -1.26 -0.14
CA LEU A 220 -13.97 -1.79 0.65
C LEU A 220 -13.72 -1.67 2.15
N ASP A 221 -14.79 -1.32 2.86
CA ASP A 221 -14.78 -1.26 4.32
C ASP A 221 -14.58 -2.68 4.85
N GLY A 222 -13.53 -2.90 5.64
CA GLY A 222 -13.18 -4.22 6.18
C GLY A 222 -12.35 -5.12 5.26
N THR A 223 -11.99 -4.67 4.04
CA THR A 223 -10.98 -5.36 3.20
C THR A 223 -9.79 -4.43 2.92
N PRO A 224 -8.82 -4.35 3.86
CA PRO A 224 -7.61 -3.56 3.67
C PRO A 224 -6.88 -3.95 2.39
N GLY A 225 -6.31 -2.95 1.71
CA GLY A 225 -5.57 -3.17 0.46
C GLY A 225 -6.43 -3.40 -0.78
N SER A 226 -7.76 -3.26 -0.70
CA SER A 226 -8.65 -3.34 -1.86
C SER A 226 -8.88 -1.98 -2.55
N GLY A 227 -9.41 -2.00 -3.78
CA GLY A 227 -9.60 -0.81 -4.61
C GLY A 227 -8.29 -0.20 -5.10
N LEU A 228 -8.37 0.88 -5.89
CA LEU A 228 -7.17 1.55 -6.40
C LEU A 228 -6.30 2.11 -5.26
N CYS A 229 -6.91 2.66 -4.22
CA CYS A 229 -6.21 3.12 -3.01
C CYS A 229 -5.39 1.99 -2.37
N GLY A 230 -6.01 0.82 -2.23
CA GLY A 230 -5.34 -0.36 -1.68
C GLY A 230 -4.18 -0.88 -2.53
N VAL A 231 -4.21 -0.71 -3.86
CA VAL A 231 -3.03 -1.03 -4.70
C VAL A 231 -1.87 -0.10 -4.39
N VAL A 232 -2.12 1.19 -4.13
CA VAL A 232 -1.08 2.14 -3.70
C VAL A 232 -0.49 1.71 -2.36
N ASP A 233 -1.34 1.30 -1.41
CA ASP A 233 -0.91 0.85 -0.08
C ASP A 233 0.00 -0.38 -0.15
N GLN A 234 -0.38 -1.36 -0.98
CA GLN A 234 0.42 -2.57 -1.16
C GLN A 234 1.72 -2.31 -1.91
N LEU A 235 1.71 -1.43 -2.92
CA LEU A 235 2.93 -0.97 -3.58
C LEU A 235 3.86 -0.32 -2.56
N TRP A 236 3.33 0.59 -1.74
CA TRP A 236 4.10 1.25 -0.71
C TRP A 236 4.72 0.24 0.27
N ASP A 237 3.92 -0.68 0.82
CA ASP A 237 4.39 -1.64 1.81
C ASP A 237 5.45 -2.59 1.24
N ALA A 238 5.31 -3.00 -0.03
CA ALA A 238 6.32 -3.83 -0.69
C ALA A 238 7.69 -3.15 -0.77
N TYR A 239 7.73 -1.88 -1.17
CA TYR A 239 8.99 -1.14 -1.33
C TYR A 239 9.50 -0.57 0.00
N ALA A 240 8.72 0.26 0.70
CA ALA A 240 9.14 0.86 1.96
C ALA A 240 9.28 -0.18 3.08
N GLY A 241 8.32 -1.10 3.21
CA GLY A 241 8.40 -2.21 4.16
C GLY A 241 9.48 -3.24 3.77
N GLY A 242 9.82 -3.36 2.48
CA GLY A 242 11.00 -4.10 2.04
C GLY A 242 12.31 -3.47 2.54
N MET A 243 12.46 -2.15 2.37
CA MET A 243 13.63 -1.40 2.86
C MET A 243 13.76 -1.45 4.39
N GLU A 244 12.64 -1.28 5.10
CA GLU A 244 12.57 -1.36 6.56
C GLU A 244 13.05 -2.74 7.06
N ARG A 245 12.51 -3.82 6.46
CA ARG A 245 12.89 -5.20 6.81
C ARG A 245 14.37 -5.49 6.53
N ALA A 246 14.91 -4.97 5.44
CA ALA A 246 16.33 -5.15 5.10
C ALA A 246 17.24 -4.53 6.17
N VAL A 247 16.96 -3.29 6.56
CA VAL A 247 17.72 -2.60 7.62
C VAL A 247 17.54 -3.30 8.97
N GLY A 248 16.31 -3.70 9.31
CA GLY A 248 16.04 -4.43 10.54
C GLY A 248 16.81 -5.75 10.62
N THR A 249 16.86 -6.51 9.52
CA THR A 249 17.62 -7.76 9.45
C THR A 249 19.12 -7.53 9.67
N LEU A 250 19.69 -6.51 9.03
CA LEU A 250 21.11 -6.14 9.23
C LEU A 250 21.39 -5.78 10.69
N ILE A 251 20.52 -4.99 11.32
CA ILE A 251 20.66 -4.60 12.73
C ILE A 251 20.62 -5.84 13.63
N ASP A 252 19.67 -6.75 13.40
CA ASP A 252 19.53 -7.98 14.19
C ASP A 252 20.75 -8.90 14.05
N GLU A 253 21.32 -9.01 12.85
CA GLU A 253 22.54 -9.77 12.61
C GLU A 253 23.74 -9.15 13.32
N ASP A 254 23.91 -7.84 13.24
CA ASP A 254 25.00 -7.13 13.90
C ASP A 254 24.89 -7.16 15.42
N LEU A 255 23.68 -7.13 15.99
CA LEU A 255 23.48 -7.31 17.43
C LEU A 255 23.89 -8.71 17.90
N LYS A 256 23.69 -9.74 17.08
CA LYS A 256 24.20 -11.10 17.39
C LYS A 256 25.72 -11.15 17.34
N VAL A 257 26.35 -10.47 16.38
CA VAL A 257 27.82 -10.37 16.30
C VAL A 257 28.38 -9.59 17.49
N TYR A 258 27.70 -8.54 17.95
CA TYR A 258 28.07 -7.77 19.14
C TYR A 258 28.12 -8.64 20.41
N ALA A 259 27.25 -9.65 20.52
CA ALA A 259 27.24 -10.59 21.64
C ALA A 259 28.37 -11.64 21.59
N SER A 260 29.20 -11.66 20.54
CA SER A 260 30.33 -12.59 20.41
C SER A 260 31.54 -12.18 21.25
N ALA A 261 32.45 -13.12 21.49
CA ALA A 261 33.68 -12.87 22.26
C ALA A 261 34.76 -12.06 21.51
N ASP A 262 34.55 -11.79 20.21
CA ASP A 262 35.49 -11.05 19.36
C ASP A 262 35.23 -9.54 19.47
N TYR A 263 36.11 -8.84 20.19
CA TYR A 263 35.97 -7.42 20.48
C TYR A 263 35.95 -6.52 19.22
N GLU A 264 36.80 -6.81 18.22
CA GLU A 264 36.89 -5.96 17.02
C GLU A 264 35.68 -6.14 16.11
N LYS A 265 35.15 -7.38 16.02
CA LYS A 265 33.88 -7.63 15.33
C LYS A 265 32.72 -6.97 16.06
N ALA A 266 32.67 -7.07 17.38
CA ALA A 266 31.61 -6.44 18.17
C ALA A 266 31.62 -4.90 18.04
N LYS A 267 32.81 -4.29 18.01
CA LYS A 267 32.96 -2.84 17.82
C LYS A 267 32.49 -2.40 16.43
N THR A 268 32.85 -3.14 15.38
CA THR A 268 32.40 -2.86 14.00
C THR A 268 30.89 -2.98 13.87
N ALA A 269 30.31 -4.06 14.40
CA ALA A 269 28.88 -4.30 14.39
C ALA A 269 28.10 -3.20 15.13
N LEU A 270 28.55 -2.80 16.33
CA LEU A 270 27.93 -1.70 17.07
C LEU A 270 27.98 -0.36 16.32
N THR A 271 29.07 -0.11 15.58
CA THR A 271 29.20 1.10 14.75
C THR A 271 28.14 1.11 13.64
N ARG A 272 27.97 -0.02 12.94
CA ARG A 272 26.95 -0.14 11.90
C ARG A 272 25.53 -0.01 12.45
N VAL A 273 25.21 -0.68 13.56
CA VAL A 273 23.90 -0.54 14.23
C VAL A 273 23.59 0.93 14.52
N ASN A 274 24.54 1.68 15.09
CA ASN A 274 24.35 3.10 15.39
C ASN A 274 24.13 3.97 14.14
N GLN A 275 24.70 3.58 12.99
CA GLN A 275 24.49 4.28 11.72
C GLN A 275 23.12 3.96 11.12
N TYR A 276 22.68 2.70 11.17
CA TYR A 276 21.45 2.25 10.51
C TYR A 276 20.17 2.50 11.32
N ILE A 277 20.22 2.65 12.65
CA ILE A 277 19.05 2.97 13.47
C ILE A 277 18.31 4.25 13.00
N PRO A 278 18.99 5.40 12.80
CA PRO A 278 18.33 6.60 12.28
C PRO A 278 17.65 6.41 10.92
N LEU A 279 18.28 5.62 10.04
CA LEU A 279 17.73 5.31 8.72
C LEU A 279 16.48 4.44 8.82
N ALA A 280 16.47 3.44 9.70
CA ALA A 280 15.28 2.64 9.99
C ALA A 280 14.11 3.50 10.50
N ILE A 281 14.38 4.44 11.41
CA ILE A 281 13.38 5.38 11.93
C ILE A 281 12.83 6.27 10.80
N GLN A 282 13.70 6.75 9.90
CA GLN A 282 13.28 7.57 8.77
C GLN A 282 12.34 6.79 7.84
N ILE A 283 12.67 5.54 7.51
CA ILE A 283 11.83 4.66 6.68
C ILE A 283 10.48 4.40 7.36
N ALA A 284 10.49 4.05 8.64
CA ALA A 284 9.27 3.78 9.41
C ALA A 284 8.35 5.01 9.52
N SER A 285 8.92 6.21 9.75
CA SER A 285 8.13 7.45 9.81
C SER A 285 7.44 7.79 8.49
N LYS A 286 8.03 7.43 7.35
CA LYS A 286 7.37 7.59 6.06
C LYS A 286 6.21 6.63 5.88
N LYS A 287 6.34 5.39 6.36
CA LYS A 287 5.24 4.42 6.36
C LYS A 287 4.06 4.88 7.22
N SER A 288 4.31 5.43 8.42
CA SER A 288 3.22 5.96 9.28
C SER A 288 2.54 7.19 8.69
N SER A 289 3.25 8.04 7.93
CA SER A 289 2.61 9.19 7.26
C SER A 289 1.56 8.78 6.22
N LEU A 290 1.57 7.53 5.76
CA LEU A 290 0.52 6.98 4.92
C LEU A 290 -0.75 6.66 5.72
N SER A 291 -0.61 6.11 6.93
CA SER A 291 -1.74 5.82 7.83
C SER A 291 -2.32 7.09 8.49
N ASP A 292 -1.49 8.11 8.75
CA ASP A 292 -1.98 9.38 9.31
C ASP A 292 -2.90 10.14 8.32
N SER A 293 -2.83 9.81 7.03
CA SER A 293 -3.82 10.28 6.04
C SER A 293 -5.21 9.65 6.23
N ASP A 294 -5.29 8.49 6.90
CA ASP A 294 -6.57 7.88 7.30
C ASP A 294 -7.17 8.58 8.54
N ASP A 295 -6.35 9.09 9.46
CA ASP A 295 -6.77 9.73 10.71
C ASP A 295 -7.16 11.22 10.54
N LEU A 296 -6.51 11.94 9.62
CA LEU A 296 -6.84 13.34 9.32
C LEU A 296 -8.22 13.52 8.65
N GLU A 297 -8.84 12.45 8.15
CA GLU A 297 -10.15 12.49 7.49
C GLU A 297 -11.29 11.85 8.31
N GLN A 298 -11.03 11.26 9.48
CA GLN A 298 -12.10 10.91 10.43
C GLN A 298 -12.58 12.10 11.27
N GLN A 299 -11.95 13.28 11.13
CA GLN A 299 -12.31 14.51 11.86
C GLN A 299 -13.19 15.49 11.06
N TYR A 300 -13.62 15.16 9.84
CA TYR A 300 -14.50 16.00 9.01
C TYR A 300 -15.60 15.18 8.33
#